data_AF-A0A7W1NSP3-F1
#
_entry.id   AF-A0A7W1NSP3-F1
#
_cell.length_a   1.000
_cell.length_b   1.000
_cell.length_c   1.000
_cell.angle_alpha   90.00
_cell.angle_beta   90.00
_cell.angle_gamma   90.00
#
_symmetry.space_group_name_H-M   'P 1'
#
loop_
_entity.id
_entity.type
_entity.pdbx_description
1 polymer ?
#
loop_
_entity_poly.entity_id
_entity_poly.type
_entity_poly.pdbx_seq_one_letter_code
_entity_poly.pdbx_strand_id
1 'polypeptide(L)'
;MSPTVLNRREHGFDVRIYTKDHAPAHVHVFNGDNEAKVSLDPIAVIDNWGFSNRDIKNILELILKYQARLLQVWDTYHPIRQEGDEDDSSE
;
A
#
# COMPACT_ATOMS: atom_id res chain seq x y z
N MET A 1 9.17 -11.13 -4.83
CA MET A 1 9.62 -9.79 -5.23
C MET A 1 8.42 -8.88 -5.11
N SER A 2 8.56 -7.74 -4.43
CA SER A 2 7.47 -6.79 -4.26
C SER A 2 7.61 -5.67 -5.29
N PRO A 3 6.58 -5.35 -6.08
CA PRO A 3 6.66 -4.27 -7.05
C PRO A 3 6.83 -2.92 -6.36
N THR A 4 7.80 -2.15 -6.84
CA THR A 4 7.91 -0.72 -6.52
C THR A 4 6.93 0.04 -7.40
N VAL A 5 5.92 0.66 -6.79
CA VAL A 5 4.86 1.38 -7.51
C VAL A 5 5.27 2.82 -7.79
N LEU A 6 5.91 3.46 -6.82
CA LEU A 6 6.51 4.79 -6.93
C LEU A 6 7.97 4.66 -6.52
N ASN A 7 8.90 5.10 -7.36
CA ASN A 7 10.32 4.98 -7.08
C ASN A 7 10.89 6.27 -6.48
N ARG A 8 11.98 6.12 -5.71
CA ARG A 8 12.63 7.24 -5.04
C ARG A 8 13.23 8.28 -5.97
N ARG A 9 13.60 7.94 -7.20
CA ARG A 9 14.27 8.88 -8.12
C ARG A 9 13.31 9.98 -8.58
N GLU A 10 12.05 9.64 -8.77
CA GLU A 10 11.01 10.58 -9.22
C GLU A 10 10.26 11.24 -8.07
N HIS A 11 10.13 10.55 -6.93
CA HIS A 11 9.24 10.96 -5.84
C HIS A 11 9.92 11.17 -4.48
N GLY A 12 11.22 10.91 -4.37
CA GLY A 12 11.98 11.01 -3.12
C GLY A 12 11.85 9.80 -2.18
N PHE A 13 10.86 8.93 -2.40
CA PHE A 13 10.61 7.73 -1.59
C PHE A 13 10.34 6.50 -2.47
N ASP A 14 10.76 5.33 -2.02
CA ASP A 14 10.40 4.05 -2.65
C ASP A 14 9.12 3.51 -2.00
N VAL A 15 8.00 3.53 -2.73
CA VAL A 15 6.70 3.01 -2.27
C VAL A 15 6.45 1.64 -2.88
N ARG A 16 6.21 0.64 -2.03
CA ARG A 16 6.06 -0.77 -2.40
C ARG A 16 4.75 -1.33 -1.85
N ILE A 17 4.19 -2.28 -2.60
CA ILE A 17 3.07 -3.13 -2.16
C ILE A 17 3.61 -4.55 -2.05
N TYR A 18 3.41 -5.19 -0.90
CA TYR A 18 3.82 -6.58 -0.74
C TYR A 18 2.66 -7.49 -1.09
N THR A 19 2.91 -8.45 -1.98
CA THR A 19 1.87 -9.39 -2.45
C THR A 19 1.48 -10.44 -1.42
N LYS A 20 2.13 -10.46 -0.25
CA LYS A 20 1.81 -11.34 0.89
C LYS A 20 1.09 -10.59 2.01
N ASP A 21 0.85 -9.30 1.86
CA ASP A 21 0.08 -8.54 2.84
C ASP A 21 -1.41 -8.85 2.72
N HIS A 22 -2.17 -8.38 3.70
CA HIS A 22 -3.60 -8.64 3.84
C HIS A 22 -4.31 -7.31 4.08
N ALA A 23 -5.63 -7.30 3.88
CA ALA A 23 -6.47 -6.14 4.18
C ALA A 23 -6.30 -5.68 5.64
N PRO A 24 -6.40 -4.37 5.94
CA PRO A 24 -6.77 -3.26 5.04
C PRO A 24 -5.65 -2.89 4.06
N ALA A 25 -6.00 -2.22 2.95
CA ALA A 25 -5.03 -1.83 1.92
C ALA A 25 -3.97 -0.87 2.47
N HIS A 26 -2.69 -1.21 2.28
CA HIS A 26 -1.58 -0.40 2.78
C HIS A 26 -0.34 -0.50 1.90
N VAL A 27 0.59 0.43 2.11
CA VAL A 27 1.87 0.50 1.39
C VAL A 27 3.03 0.62 2.37
N HIS A 28 4.18 0.12 1.94
CA HIS A 28 5.46 0.28 2.63
C HIS A 28 6.28 1.36 1.91
N VAL A 29 6.76 2.34 2.66
CA VAL A 29 7.53 3.48 2.16
C VAL A 29 8.93 3.41 2.71
N PHE A 30 9.94 3.44 1.84
CA PHE A 30 11.34 3.30 2.20
C PHE A 30 12.16 4.52 1.77
N ASN A 31 13.13 4.90 2.60
CA ASN A 31 14.19 5.83 2.23
C ASN A 31 15.46 5.56 3.06
N GLY A 32 16.50 5.00 2.43
CA GLY A 32 17.69 4.55 3.13
C GLY A 32 17.34 3.45 4.15
N ASP A 33 17.67 3.69 5.42
CA ASP A 33 17.37 2.80 6.54
C ASP A 33 16.00 3.04 7.19
N ASN A 34 15.23 4.03 6.68
CA ASN A 34 13.92 4.37 7.22
C ASN A 34 12.79 3.62 6.50
N GLU A 35 11.76 3.25 7.26
CA GLU A 35 10.56 2.59 6.78
C GLU A 35 9.30 3.21 7.42
N ALA A 36 8.22 3.32 6.65
CA ALA A 36 6.91 3.68 7.17
C ALA A 36 5.83 2.81 6.52
N LYS A 37 4.82 2.46 7.31
CA LYS A 37 3.63 1.74 6.86
C LYS A 37 2.46 2.71 6.84
N VAL A 38 1.78 2.81 5.71
CA VAL A 38 0.68 3.76 5.52
C VAL A 38 -0.55 3.06 4.96
N SER A 39 -1.68 3.21 5.65
CA SER A 39 -3.00 2.77 5.19
C SER A 39 -3.43 3.59 3.98
N LEU A 40 -4.10 2.97 3.02
CA LEU A 40 -4.68 3.65 1.87
C LEU A 40 -6.16 4.02 2.07
N ASP A 41 -6.85 3.41 3.03
CA ASP A 41 -8.24 3.72 3.36
C ASP A 41 -8.57 3.44 4.84
N PRO A 42 -8.69 4.49 5.69
CA PRO A 42 -8.33 5.88 5.42
C PRO A 42 -6.81 6.07 5.30
N ILE A 43 -6.37 7.16 4.67
CA ILE A 43 -4.93 7.49 4.60
C ILE A 43 -4.41 7.89 5.98
N ALA A 44 -3.61 7.01 6.57
CA ALA A 44 -3.03 7.21 7.90
C ALA A 44 -1.72 6.42 8.04
N VAL A 45 -0.77 6.98 8.81
CA VAL A 45 0.43 6.23 9.20
C VAL A 45 0.02 5.16 10.21
N ILE A 46 0.36 3.91 9.90
CA ILE A 46 0.20 2.77 10.80
C ILE A 46 1.46 2.66 11.67
N ASP A 47 2.63 2.67 11.03
CA ASP A 47 3.92 2.57 11.70
C ASP A 47 4.96 3.49 11.05
N ASN A 48 5.91 3.95 11.87
CA ASN A 48 7.03 4.77 11.45
C ASN A 48 8.32 4.31 12.14
N TRP A 49 9.31 3.92 11.35
CA TRP A 49 10.65 3.57 11.77
C TRP A 49 11.66 4.55 11.16
N GLY A 50 11.97 5.62 11.90
CA GLY A 50 13.08 6.53 11.60
C GLY A 50 12.72 7.77 10.77
N PHE A 51 11.50 7.88 10.23
CA PHE A 51 11.10 9.11 9.53
C PHE A 51 10.79 10.25 10.51
N SER A 52 11.19 11.47 10.13
CA SER A 52 10.83 12.68 10.86
C SER A 52 9.36 13.06 10.60
N ASN A 53 8.76 13.89 11.46
CA ASN A 53 7.41 14.41 11.23
C ASN A 53 7.26 15.16 9.90
N ARG A 54 8.33 15.81 9.43
CA ARG A 54 8.35 16.46 8.11
C ARG A 54 8.27 15.43 6.99
N ASP A 55 9.04 14.35 7.09
CA ASP A 55 9.01 13.28 6.08
C ASP A 55 7.66 12.59 6.06
N ILE A 56 7.10 12.27 7.23
CA ILE A 56 5.75 11.70 7.33
C ILE A 56 4.72 12.58 6.62
N LYS A 57 4.76 13.90 6.80
CA LYS A 57 3.87 14.80 6.08
C LYS A 57 4.04 14.69 4.56
N ASN A 58 5.28 14.70 4.06
CA ASN A 58 5.57 14.56 2.64
C ASN A 58 5.11 13.19 2.08
N ILE A 59 5.27 12.13 2.86
CA ILE A 59 4.84 10.77 2.52
C ILE A 59 3.32 10.72 2.39
N LEU A 60 2.58 11.30 3.35
CA LEU A 60 1.12 11.34 3.31
C LEU A 60 0.61 12.15 2.12
N GLU A 61 1.23 13.29 1.80
CA GLU A 61 0.90 14.08 0.60
C GLU A 61 1.15 13.30 -0.70
N LEU A 62 2.27 12.56 -0.77
CA LEU A 62 2.59 11.70 -1.91
C LEU A 62 1.56 10.57 -2.07
N ILE A 63 1.23 9.88 -0.97
CA ILE A 63 0.27 8.78 -0.99
C ILE A 63 -1.13 9.28 -1.35
N LEU A 64 -1.56 10.41 -0.79
CA LEU A 64 -2.83 11.04 -1.15
C LEU A 64 -2.90 11.35 -2.64
N LYS A 65 -1.84 11.91 -3.20
CA LYS A 65 -1.77 12.23 -4.64
C LYS A 65 -1.91 10.99 -5.54
N TYR A 66 -1.40 9.84 -5.11
CA TYR A 66 -1.39 8.60 -5.90
C TYR A 66 -2.34 7.52 -5.34
N GLN A 67 -3.23 7.86 -4.40
CA GLN A 67 -4.06 6.90 -3.67
C GLN A 67 -4.81 5.97 -4.61
N ALA A 68 -5.51 6.52 -5.61
CA ALA A 68 -6.28 5.75 -6.58
C ALA A 68 -5.41 4.76 -7.37
N ARG A 69 -4.18 5.14 -7.72
CA ARG A 69 -3.22 4.25 -8.41
C ARG A 69 -2.72 3.15 -7.48
N LEU A 70 -2.41 3.50 -6.23
CA LEU A 70 -1.93 2.54 -5.23
C LEU A 70 -3.01 1.50 -4.90
N LEU A 71 -4.28 1.93 -4.77
CA LEU A 71 -5.42 1.05 -4.59
C LEU A 71 -5.63 0.11 -5.78
N GLN A 72 -5.58 0.62 -7.02
CA GLN A 72 -5.69 -0.24 -8.22
C GLN A 72 -4.60 -1.33 -8.26
N VAL A 73 -3.36 -0.97 -7.92
CA VAL A 73 -2.27 -1.95 -7.87
C VAL A 73 -2.47 -2.92 -6.71
N TRP A 74 -2.95 -2.45 -5.55
CA TRP A 74 -3.30 -3.31 -4.43
C TRP A 74 -4.35 -4.35 -4.82
N ASP A 75 -5.45 -3.93 -5.45
CA ASP A 75 -6.54 -4.80 -5.90
C ASP A 75 -6.09 -5.82 -6.95
N THR A 76 -5.08 -5.47 -7.76
CA THR A 76 -4.49 -6.40 -8.74
C THR A 76 -3.79 -7.58 -8.05
N TYR A 77 -3.16 -7.36 -6.89
CA TYR A 77 -2.44 -8.40 -6.16
C TYR A 77 -3.26 -9.06 -5.05
N HIS A 78 -4.26 -8.35 -4.52
CA HIS A 78 -5.15 -8.83 -3.47
C HIS A 78 -6.61 -8.75 -3.95
N PRO A 79 -6.97 -9.50 -5.01
CA PRO A 79 -8.33 -9.52 -5.48
C PRO A 79 -9.22 -10.04 -4.34
N ILE A 80 -10.27 -9.30 -4.04
CA ILE A 80 -11.33 -9.79 -3.14
C ILE A 80 -11.90 -11.03 -3.83
N ARG A 81 -11.64 -12.21 -3.27
CA ARG A 81 -12.36 -13.42 -3.66
C ARG A 81 -13.81 -13.18 -3.27
N GLN A 82 -14.67 -12.95 -4.26
CA GLN A 82 -16.09 -13.16 -4.05
C GLN A 82 -16.28 -14.67 -3.94
N GLU A 83 -16.35 -15.16 -2.71
CA GLU A 83 -16.83 -16.52 -2.46
C GLU A 83 -18.36 -16.45 -2.56
N GLY A 84 -18.84 -16.89 -3.72
CA GLY A 84 -20.23 -16.90 -4.12
C GLY A 84 -20.40 -17.89 -5.27
N ASP A 85 -19.84 -19.09 -5.11
CA ASP A 85 -20.29 -20.25 -5.86
C ASP A 85 -21.13 -21.07 -4.87
N GLU A 86 -22.44 -20.98 -5.06
CA GLU A 86 -23.45 -21.77 -4.39
C GLU A 86 -23.11 -23.26 -4.53
N ASP A 87 -23.01 -23.95 -3.40
CA ASP A 87 -23.07 -25.40 -3.33
C ASP A 87 -24.51 -25.80 -3.71
N ASP A 88 -24.78 -25.95 -5.02
CA ASP A 88 -25.98 -26.63 -5.51
C ASP A 88 -25.66 -28.12 -5.70
N SER A 89 -25.48 -28.79 -4.56
CA SER A 89 -25.69 -30.23 -4.48
C SER A 89 -27.20 -30.50 -4.47
N SER A 90 -27.80 -30.78 -5.62
CA SER A 90 -29.09 -31.49 -5.74
C SER A 90 -29.35 -31.94 -7.18
N GLU A 91 -28.92 -33.15 -7.56
CA GLU A 91 -29.79 -34.13 -8.23
C GLU A 91 -29.27 -35.57 -8.08
#